data_AF-A0A9K3DL52-F1
#
_entry.id   AF-A0A9K3DL52-F1
#
_cell.length_a   1.000
_cell.length_b   1.000
_cell.length_c   1.000
_cell.angle_alpha   90.00
_cell.angle_beta   90.00
_cell.angle_gamma   90.00
#
_symmetry.space_group_name_H-M   'P 1'
#
loop_
_entity.id
_entity.type
_entity.pdbx_description
1 polymer ?
#
loop_
_entity_poly.entity_id
_entity_poly.type
_entity_poly.pdbx_seq_one_letter_code
_entity_poly.pdbx_strand_id
1 'polypeptide(L)'
;MQKMARGQPPNAMNQPAGKKIPFELLLRVITPQLDKERAMQLRGLYVQLRSNKFNKEEFFRHLRSLVGDHMLKMAVYKLRQWQV
;
A
#
# COMPACT_ATOMS: atom_id res chain seq x y z
N MET A 1 -10.17 -41.36 -30.70
CA MET A 1 -8.87 -40.68 -30.43
C MET A 1 -8.94 -39.33 -31.13
N GLN A 2 -8.76 -38.12 -30.57
CA GLN A 2 -7.92 -37.61 -29.48
C GLN A 2 -8.60 -36.41 -28.79
N LYS A 3 -8.27 -36.21 -27.50
CA LYS A 3 -8.69 -35.10 -26.63
C LYS A 3 -7.90 -33.83 -26.97
N MET A 4 -8.58 -32.73 -27.22
CA MET A 4 -7.96 -31.40 -27.38
C MET A 4 -8.21 -30.60 -26.10
N ALA A 5 -7.25 -30.65 -25.19
CA ALA A 5 -7.11 -29.68 -24.11
C ALA A 5 -5.99 -28.70 -24.50
N ARG A 6 -6.03 -27.50 -23.90
CA ARG A 6 -5.01 -26.41 -23.85
C ARG A 6 -5.35 -25.23 -24.79
N GLY A 7 -5.46 -23.98 -24.32
CA GLY A 7 -5.12 -23.43 -23.01
C GLY A 7 -5.90 -22.17 -22.67
N GLN A 8 -6.42 -22.11 -21.46
CA GLN A 8 -6.58 -20.85 -20.75
C GLN A 8 -5.17 -20.26 -20.56
N PRO A 9 -4.94 -18.96 -20.80
CA PRO A 9 -3.78 -18.29 -20.22
C PRO A 9 -3.98 -18.20 -18.69
N PRO A 10 -3.14 -18.84 -17.86
CA PRO A 10 -3.12 -18.55 -16.44
C PRO A 10 -2.29 -17.26 -16.26
N ASN A 11 -2.83 -16.13 -16.70
CA ASN A 11 -2.32 -14.84 -16.26
C ASN A 11 -3.41 -14.03 -15.58
N ALA A 12 -4.30 -14.74 -14.88
CA ALA A 12 -4.92 -14.19 -13.70
C ALA A 12 -3.82 -14.03 -12.65
N MET A 13 -3.26 -12.82 -12.59
CA MET A 13 -3.12 -12.17 -11.30
C MET A 13 -2.36 -13.03 -10.27
N ASN A 14 -1.12 -13.43 -10.59
CA ASN A 14 -0.07 -13.68 -9.59
C ASN A 14 0.29 -12.35 -8.89
N GLN A 15 -0.73 -11.65 -8.42
CA GLN A 15 -0.63 -10.77 -7.31
C GLN A 15 -0.35 -11.69 -6.13
N PRO A 16 0.86 -11.72 -5.52
CA PRO A 16 1.09 -12.49 -4.32
C PRO A 16 0.01 -12.12 -3.32
N ALA A 17 -0.91 -13.06 -3.10
CA ALA A 17 -2.02 -12.91 -2.20
C ALA A 17 -1.42 -12.72 -0.81
N GLY A 18 -1.79 -11.63 -0.16
CA GLY A 18 -1.97 -11.67 1.28
C GLY A 18 -0.81 -11.30 2.19
N LYS A 19 0.34 -10.80 1.71
CA LYS A 19 1.23 -10.07 2.63
C LYS A 19 0.68 -8.67 2.83
N LYS A 20 -0.22 -8.54 3.81
CA LYS A 20 -0.70 -7.25 4.30
C LYS A 20 0.53 -6.40 4.63
N ILE A 21 0.81 -5.40 3.80
CA ILE A 21 1.95 -4.50 4.02
C ILE A 21 1.68 -3.80 5.35
N PRO A 22 2.53 -3.96 6.38
CA PRO A 22 2.35 -3.25 7.62
C PRO A 22 2.47 -1.75 7.34
N PHE A 23 1.58 -0.98 7.96
CA PHE A 23 1.55 0.48 7.78
C PHE A 23 2.91 1.12 8.04
N GLU A 24 3.67 0.64 9.01
CA GLU A 24 5.02 1.16 9.28
C GLU A 24 5.96 1.06 8.09
N LEU A 25 5.94 -0.05 7.33
CA LEU A 25 6.74 -0.18 6.12
C LEU A 25 6.25 0.77 5.02
N LEU A 26 4.92 0.88 4.87
CA LEU A 26 4.32 1.83 3.94
C LEU A 26 4.73 3.28 4.25
N LEU A 27 4.67 3.65 5.52
CA LEU A 27 5.09 4.98 5.99
C LEU A 27 6.57 5.21 5.75
N ARG A 28 7.45 4.24 6.07
CA ARG A 28 8.90 4.39 5.83
C ARG A 28 9.26 4.66 4.37
N VAL A 29 8.47 4.15 3.42
CA VAL A 29 8.68 4.40 1.98
C VAL A 29 8.00 5.68 1.51
N ILE A 30 6.86 6.04 2.08
CA ILE A 30 6.10 7.25 1.72
C ILE A 30 6.71 8.51 2.34
N THR A 31 7.07 8.50 3.62
CA THR A 31 7.60 9.65 4.36
C THR A 31 8.74 10.38 3.65
N PRO A 32 9.79 9.73 3.09
CA PRO A 32 10.85 10.42 2.38
C PRO A 32 10.42 10.99 1.01
N GLN A 33 9.28 10.56 0.46
CA GLN A 33 8.72 11.09 -0.79
C GLN A 33 7.77 12.27 -0.55
N LEU A 34 7.46 12.57 0.72
CA LEU A 34 6.61 13.68 1.12
C LEU A 34 7.42 14.93 1.45
N ASP A 35 6.83 16.08 1.19
CA ASP A 35 7.31 17.36 1.72
C ASP A 35 7.31 17.36 3.24
N LYS A 36 8.16 18.22 3.83
CA LYS A 36 8.34 18.34 5.29
C LYS A 36 7.01 18.50 6.04
N GLU A 37 6.08 19.29 5.50
CA GLU A 37 4.76 19.53 6.09
C GLU A 37 3.88 18.27 6.07
N ARG A 38 3.80 17.61 4.92
CA ARG A 38 3.01 16.37 4.74
C ARG A 38 3.56 15.23 5.58
N ALA A 39 4.89 15.11 5.65
CA ALA A 39 5.57 14.15 6.51
C ALA A 39 5.25 14.39 8.01
N MET A 40 5.20 15.66 8.43
CA MET A 40 4.82 16.04 9.79
C MET A 40 3.36 15.70 10.10
N GLN A 41 2.44 16.04 9.19
CA GLN A 41 1.02 15.70 9.33
C GLN A 41 0.80 14.18 9.37
N LEU A 42 1.49 13.45 8.50
CA LEU A 42 1.43 11.99 8.44
C LEU A 42 1.91 11.36 9.76
N ARG A 43 2.97 11.88 10.35
CA ARG A 43 3.46 11.43 11.67
C ARG A 43 2.43 11.70 12.77
N GLY A 44 1.80 12.87 12.75
CA GLY A 44 0.72 13.22 13.68
C GLY A 44 -0.47 12.27 13.57
N LEU A 45 -0.91 11.96 12.35
CA LEU A 45 -1.93 10.95 12.09
C LEU A 45 -1.51 9.58 12.63
N TYR A 46 -0.29 9.12 12.37
CA TYR A 46 0.15 7.82 12.87
C TYR A 46 0.11 7.72 14.41
N VAL A 47 0.45 8.80 15.12
CA VAL A 47 0.32 8.86 16.58
C VAL A 47 -1.15 8.75 17.01
N GLN A 48 -2.05 9.44 16.32
CA GLN A 48 -3.50 9.36 16.59
C GLN A 48 -4.08 7.97 16.28
N LEU A 49 -3.61 7.31 15.22
CA LEU A 49 -3.94 5.91 14.90
C LEU A 49 -3.56 4.99 16.06
N ARG A 50 -2.34 5.14 16.59
CA ARG A 50 -1.86 4.33 17.73
C ARG A 50 -2.64 4.62 19.01
N SER A 51 -3.14 5.84 19.17
CA SER A 51 -4.04 6.22 20.27
C SER A 51 -5.50 5.75 20.03
N ASN A 52 -5.76 5.00 18.96
CA ASN A 52 -7.09 4.50 18.57
C ASN A 52 -8.13 5.61 18.37
N LYS A 53 -7.69 6.83 18.04
CA LYS A 53 -8.56 8.00 17.83
C LYS A 53 -9.37 7.91 16.54
N PHE A 54 -8.90 7.12 15.58
CA PHE A 54 -9.61 6.84 14.34
C PHE A 54 -9.29 5.42 13.87
N ASN A 55 -10.17 4.88 13.02
CA ASN A 55 -10.05 3.55 12.45
C ASN A 55 -9.08 3.54 11.25
N LYS A 56 -8.67 2.34 10.84
CA LYS A 56 -7.71 2.15 9.73
C LYS A 56 -8.22 2.75 8.41
N GLU A 57 -9.52 2.76 8.20
CA GLU A 57 -10.14 3.32 6.98
C GLU A 57 -10.02 4.85 6.95
N GLU A 58 -10.34 5.53 8.05
CA GLU A 58 -10.17 6.97 8.20
C GLU A 58 -8.70 7.35 8.06
N PHE A 59 -7.78 6.56 8.63
CA PHE A 59 -6.35 6.76 8.42
C PHE A 59 -5.99 6.69 6.93
N PHE A 60 -6.45 5.67 6.21
CA PHE A 60 -6.17 5.51 4.79
C PHE A 60 -6.74 6.65 3.95
N ARG A 61 -7.91 7.16 4.32
CA ARG A 61 -8.53 8.32 3.66
C ARG A 61 -7.66 9.56 3.82
N HIS A 62 -7.19 9.84 5.03
CA HIS A 62 -6.27 10.95 5.30
C HIS A 62 -4.91 10.75 4.63
N LEU A 63 -4.35 9.53 4.70
CA LEU A 63 -3.10 9.16 4.04
C LEU A 63 -3.21 9.38 2.53
N ARG A 64 -4.27 8.89 1.89
CA ARG A 64 -4.47 9.06 0.45
C ARG A 64 -4.65 10.54 0.06
N SER A 65 -5.26 11.35 0.93
CA SER A 65 -5.38 12.79 0.73
C SER A 65 -4.03 13.52 0.86
N LEU A 66 -3.23 13.16 1.85
CA LEU A 66 -1.91 13.78 2.09
C LEU A 66 -0.85 13.38 1.06
N VAL A 67 -0.84 12.10 0.69
CA VAL A 67 0.19 11.48 -0.16
C VAL A 67 -0.22 11.52 -1.63
N GLY A 68 -1.51 11.42 -1.91
CA GLY A 68 -2.05 11.22 -3.24
C GLY A 68 -2.16 9.73 -3.60
N ASP A 69 -3.19 9.39 -4.38
CA ASP A 69 -3.45 8.02 -4.85
C ASP A 69 -2.27 7.44 -5.63
N HIS A 70 -1.67 8.25 -6.50
CA HIS A 70 -0.58 7.83 -7.36
C HIS A 70 0.66 7.44 -6.55
N MET A 71 1.07 8.29 -5.60
CA MET A 71 2.25 8.05 -4.77
C MET A 71 2.00 6.90 -3.77
N LEU A 72 0.78 6.78 -3.23
CA LEU A 72 0.39 5.62 -2.41
C LEU A 72 0.52 4.31 -3.19
N LYS A 73 0.01 4.26 -4.43
CA LYS A 73 0.14 3.10 -5.32
C LYS A 73 1.60 2.79 -5.65
N MET A 74 2.42 3.81 -5.97
CA MET A 74 3.85 3.62 -6.23
C MET A 74 4.59 3.06 -5.02
N ALA A 75 4.31 3.57 -3.82
CA ALA A 75 4.94 3.06 -2.60
C ALA A 75 4.54 1.60 -2.32
N VAL A 76 3.26 1.25 -2.48
CA VAL A 76 2.78 -0.13 -2.36
C VAL A 76 3.40 -1.03 -3.42
N TYR A 77 3.48 -0.58 -4.67
CA TYR A 77 4.10 -1.32 -5.76
C TYR A 77 5.58 -1.58 -5.47
N LYS A 78 6.32 -0.54 -5.06
CA LYS A 78 7.73 -0.66 -4.66
C LYS A 78 7.91 -1.65 -3.51
N LEU A 79 7.09 -1.57 -2.46
CA LEU A 79 7.13 -2.50 -1.33
C LEU A 79 6.83 -3.94 -1.75
N ARG A 80 5.91 -4.15 -2.68
CA ARG A 80 5.59 -5.47 -3.23
C ARG A 80 6.73 -6.04 -4.08
N GLN A 81 7.41 -5.19 -4.85
CA GLN A 81 8.60 -5.57 -5.62
C GLN A 81 9.82 -5.82 -4.73
N TRP A 82 9.94 -5.16 -3.57
CA TRP A 82 11.04 -5.41 -2.62
C TRP A 82 10.88 -6.71 -1.82
N GLN A 83 9.81 -7.47 -2.06
CA GLN A 83 9.55 -8.77 -1.44
C GLN A 83 9.78 -9.96 -2.39
N VAL A 84 10.35 -9.73 -3.59
CA VAL A 84 10.79 -10.78 -4.51
C VAL A 84 12.31 -10.96 -4.49
#